data_AF-A0A817X150-F1
#
_entry.id   AF-A0A817X150-F1
#
_cell.length_a   1.000
_cell.length_b   1.000
_cell.length_c   1.000
_cell.angle_alpha   90.00
_cell.angle_beta   90.00
_cell.angle_gamma   90.00
#
_symmetry.space_group_name_H-M   'P 1'
#
loop_
_entity.id
_entity.type
_entity.pdbx_description
1 polymer ?
#
loop_
_entity_poly.entity_id
_entity_poly.type
_entity_poly.pdbx_seq_one_letter_code
_entity_poly.pdbx_strand_id
1 'polypeptide(L)'
;GLYNINPSWASPSVMTQLEQFPALSLYQVFSFPETNKIRGGPLVRDIMENIRNLIANKTDGRKGKIYSGHDITVAAVLSFLGVNYIHQPPYASALLLDLYHLADDNSYALKVEYLNSTDSRTTQPMELPRVLLALSYTIICFLIFFDL
;
A
#
# COMPACT_ATOMS: atom_id res chain seq x y z
N GLY A 1 -7.80 18.35 -25.07
CA GLY A 1 -8.91 17.64 -25.74
C GLY A 1 -8.57 16.18 -25.79
N LEU A 2 -9.17 15.38 -24.92
CA LEU A 2 -9.11 13.93 -24.95
C LEU A 2 -10.55 13.45 -25.05
N TYR A 3 -10.81 12.54 -25.97
CA TYR A 3 -12.13 12.08 -26.36
C TYR A 3 -12.94 11.64 -25.15
N ASN A 4 -14.15 12.19 -25.00
CA ASN A 4 -15.13 11.71 -24.05
C ASN A 4 -15.62 10.33 -24.55
N ILE A 5 -14.91 9.27 -24.16
CA ILE A 5 -15.20 7.87 -24.46
C ILE A 5 -16.44 7.33 -23.74
N ASN A 6 -17.11 8.17 -22.95
CA ASN A 6 -18.32 7.76 -22.24
C ASN A 6 -19.47 7.54 -23.23
N PRO A 7 -20.14 6.38 -23.16
CA PRO A 7 -21.32 6.13 -23.99
C PRO A 7 -22.43 7.13 -23.64
N SER A 8 -23.38 7.35 -24.56
CA SER A 8 -24.44 8.36 -24.41
C SER A 8 -25.32 8.18 -23.17
N TRP A 9 -25.40 6.97 -22.61
CA TRP A 9 -26.13 6.68 -21.38
C TRP A 9 -25.36 7.05 -20.10
N ALA A 10 -24.04 7.20 -20.17
CA ALA A 10 -23.16 7.48 -19.03
C ALA A 10 -23.15 8.97 -18.70
N SER A 11 -24.29 9.48 -18.25
CA SER A 11 -24.41 10.83 -17.73
C SER A 11 -23.47 11.04 -16.53
N PRO A 12 -23.05 12.28 -16.23
CA PRO A 12 -22.20 12.55 -15.06
C PRO A 12 -22.78 11.99 -13.75
N SER A 13 -24.10 12.09 -13.57
CA SER A 13 -24.78 11.53 -12.39
C SER A 13 -24.66 10.00 -12.30
N VAL A 14 -24.71 9.29 -13.44
CA VAL A 14 -24.54 7.84 -13.48
C VAL A 14 -23.08 7.47 -13.19
N MET A 15 -22.13 8.20 -13.76
CA MET A 15 -20.71 7.96 -13.50
C MET A 15 -20.35 8.16 -12.03
N THR A 16 -20.83 9.23 -11.39
CA THR A 16 -20.62 9.46 -9.94
C THR A 16 -21.20 8.34 -9.07
N GLN A 17 -22.34 7.75 -9.47
CA GLN A 17 -22.88 6.58 -8.75
C GLN A 17 -22.01 5.33 -8.94
N LEU A 18 -21.51 5.11 -10.16
CA LEU A 18 -20.64 3.98 -10.47
C LEU A 18 -19.28 4.06 -9.77
N GLU A 19 -18.72 5.26 -9.59
CA GLU A 19 -17.44 5.48 -8.89
C GLU A 19 -17.44 4.99 -7.43
N GLN A 20 -18.61 4.91 -6.79
CA GLN A 20 -18.73 4.44 -5.41
C GLN A 20 -18.66 2.91 -5.29
N PHE A 21 -19.03 2.19 -6.36
CA PHE A 21 -19.19 0.74 -6.32
C PHE A 21 -17.86 -0.03 -6.15
N PRO A 22 -16.77 0.30 -6.88
CA PRO A 22 -15.48 -0.36 -6.71
C PRO A 22 -14.97 -0.27 -5.28
N ALA A 23 -15.00 0.92 -4.69
CA ALA A 23 -14.55 1.14 -3.32
C ALA A 23 -15.34 0.29 -2.30
N LEU A 24 -16.66 0.23 -2.42
CA LEU A 24 -17.51 -0.59 -1.55
C LEU A 24 -17.22 -2.08 -1.71
N SER A 25 -17.05 -2.55 -2.95
CA SER A 25 -16.74 -3.95 -3.23
C SER A 25 -15.41 -4.39 -2.62
N LEU A 26 -14.36 -3.56 -2.75
CA LEU A 26 -13.07 -3.80 -2.13
C LEU A 26 -13.19 -3.81 -0.61
N TYR A 27 -13.89 -2.82 -0.05
CA TYR A 27 -14.13 -2.75 1.39
C TYR A 27 -14.80 -4.05 1.90
N GLN A 28 -15.87 -4.53 1.26
CA GLN A 28 -16.51 -5.79 1.66
C GLN A 28 -15.56 -6.99 1.61
N VAL A 29 -14.73 -7.10 0.57
CA VAL A 29 -13.79 -8.21 0.41
C VAL A 29 -12.71 -8.22 1.49
N PHE A 30 -12.28 -7.05 1.97
CA PHE A 30 -11.18 -6.93 2.93
C PHE A 30 -11.61 -6.60 4.37
N SER A 31 -12.90 -6.39 4.62
CA SER A 31 -13.43 -6.10 5.96
C SER A 31 -13.43 -7.30 6.91
N PHE A 32 -13.39 -8.52 6.37
CA PHE A 32 -13.43 -9.74 7.20
C PHE A 32 -12.01 -10.20 7.55
N PRO A 33 -11.66 -10.32 8.85
CA PRO A 33 -10.31 -10.69 9.29
C PRO A 33 -9.76 -11.96 8.65
N GLU A 34 -10.60 -13.00 8.49
CA GLU A 34 -10.18 -14.27 7.88
C GLU A 34 -9.80 -14.11 6.41
N THR A 35 -10.63 -13.41 5.63
CA THR A 35 -10.34 -13.16 4.21
C THR A 35 -9.12 -12.26 4.03
N ASN A 36 -8.95 -11.27 4.90
CA ASN A 36 -7.83 -10.36 4.89
C ASN A 36 -6.53 -11.09 5.23
N LYS A 37 -6.55 -11.98 6.23
CA LYS A 37 -5.42 -12.83 6.59
C LYS A 37 -5.00 -13.75 5.46
N ILE A 38 -5.95 -14.32 4.72
CA ILE A 38 -5.66 -15.21 3.58
C ILE A 38 -5.09 -14.41 2.39
N ARG A 39 -5.66 -13.23 2.10
CA ARG A 39 -5.30 -12.44 0.91
C ARG A 39 -4.03 -11.60 1.12
N GLY A 40 -3.93 -10.89 2.24
CA GLY A 40 -2.79 -10.01 2.57
C GLY A 40 -1.67 -10.71 3.33
N GLY A 41 -1.98 -11.74 4.12
CA GLY A 41 -1.03 -12.40 5.01
C GLY A 41 0.22 -12.98 4.33
N PRO A 42 0.12 -13.68 3.18
CA PRO A 42 1.30 -14.21 2.50
C PRO A 42 2.31 -13.13 2.09
N LEU A 43 1.83 -12.00 1.56
CA LEU A 43 2.67 -10.89 1.13
C LEU A 43 3.27 -10.15 2.34
N VAL A 44 2.47 -9.86 3.36
CA VAL A 44 2.96 -9.24 4.60
C VAL A 44 4.00 -10.14 5.28
N ARG A 45 3.80 -11.46 5.26
CA ARG A 45 4.80 -12.41 5.77
C ARG A 45 6.13 -12.32 5.02
N ASP A 46 6.12 -12.30 3.68
CA ASP A 46 7.36 -12.19 2.90
C ASP A 46 8.08 -10.85 3.16
N ILE A 47 7.34 -9.75 3.26
CA ILE A 47 7.89 -8.43 3.63
C ILE A 47 8.58 -8.50 5.00
N MET A 48 7.90 -9.07 6.00
CA MET A 48 8.44 -9.18 7.35
C MET A 48 9.64 -10.14 7.44
N GLU A 49 9.63 -11.23 6.68
CA GLU A 49 10.78 -12.13 6.56
C GLU A 49 11.99 -11.41 5.92
N ASN A 50 11.75 -10.60 4.89
CA ASN A 50 12.79 -9.77 4.28
C ASN A 50 13.39 -8.76 5.27
N ILE A 51 12.56 -8.07 6.03
CA ILE A 51 13.00 -7.13 7.08
C ILE A 51 13.83 -7.86 8.15
N ARG A 52 13.39 -9.03 8.61
CA ARG A 52 14.16 -9.83 9.59
C ARG A 52 15.51 -10.26 9.04
N ASN A 53 15.58 -10.66 7.77
CA ASN A 53 16.83 -11.04 7.14
C ASN A 53 17.79 -9.84 6.97
N LEU A 54 17.26 -8.65 6.65
CA LEU A 54 18.02 -7.39 6.64
C LEU A 54 18.63 -7.09 8.01
N ILE A 55 17.83 -7.15 9.07
CA ILE A 55 18.29 -6.93 10.47
C ILE A 55 19.35 -7.97 10.88
N ALA A 56 19.19 -9.21 10.44
CA ALA A 56 20.11 -10.30 10.76
C ALA A 56 21.36 -10.35 9.86
N ASN A 57 21.55 -9.38 8.94
CA ASN A 57 22.62 -9.39 7.93
C ASN A 57 22.68 -10.71 7.12
N LYS A 58 21.51 -11.31 6.84
CA LYS A 58 21.37 -12.55 6.03
C LYS A 58 21.00 -12.27 4.57
N THR A 59 21.30 -11.08 4.07
CA THR A 59 21.00 -10.69 2.68
C THR A 59 22.25 -10.82 1.82
N ASP A 60 22.05 -10.91 0.51
CA ASP A 60 23.08 -10.92 -0.51
C ASP A 60 23.62 -9.51 -0.86
N GLY A 61 23.51 -8.56 0.08
CA GLY A 61 23.87 -7.16 -0.14
C GLY A 61 22.76 -6.30 -0.76
N ARG A 62 21.60 -6.86 -1.08
CA ARG A 62 20.42 -6.08 -1.47
C ARG A 62 19.91 -5.23 -0.30
N LYS A 63 19.66 -3.95 -0.57
CA LYS A 63 19.17 -2.96 0.41
C LYS A 63 17.65 -2.86 0.50
N GLY A 64 16.92 -3.59 -0.35
CA GLY A 64 15.45 -3.61 -0.31
C GLY A 64 14.84 -4.44 -1.44
N LYS A 65 13.51 -4.50 -1.46
CA LYS A 65 12.71 -5.22 -2.47
C LYS A 65 11.62 -4.31 -3.03
N ILE A 66 11.29 -4.51 -4.29
CA ILE A 66 10.15 -3.87 -4.97
C ILE A 66 9.15 -4.95 -5.29
N TYR A 67 7.89 -4.67 -5.00
CA TYR A 67 6.77 -5.55 -5.29
C TYR A 67 5.85 -4.85 -6.28
N SER A 68 5.50 -5.56 -7.36
CA SER A 68 4.46 -5.12 -8.28
C SER A 68 3.15 -5.81 -7.93
N GLY A 69 2.06 -5.07 -8.04
CA GLY A 69 0.72 -5.58 -7.72
C GLY A 69 -0.37 -4.69 -8.27
N HIS A 70 -1.60 -5.10 -8.01
CA HIS A 70 -2.80 -4.36 -8.38
C HIS A 70 -3.35 -3.57 -7.19
N ASP A 71 -4.34 -2.72 -7.44
CA ASP A 71 -5.13 -2.05 -6.41
C ASP A 71 -5.63 -3.02 -5.32
N ILE A 72 -6.09 -4.22 -5.70
CA ILE A 72 -6.49 -5.28 -4.77
C ILE A 72 -5.36 -5.75 -3.85
N THR A 73 -4.12 -5.74 -4.34
CA THR A 73 -2.94 -6.15 -3.56
C THR A 73 -2.64 -5.12 -2.49
N VAL A 74 -2.67 -3.83 -2.86
CA VAL A 74 -2.46 -2.73 -1.92
C VAL A 74 -3.59 -2.64 -0.91
N ALA A 75 -4.85 -2.78 -1.35
CA ALA A 75 -6.01 -2.85 -0.45
C ALA A 75 -5.90 -4.00 0.57
N ALA A 76 -5.42 -5.17 0.14
CA ALA A 76 -5.20 -6.32 1.04
C ALA A 76 -4.14 -6.03 2.10
N VAL A 77 -3.01 -5.43 1.71
CA VAL A 77 -1.93 -5.09 2.66
C VAL A 77 -2.36 -3.99 3.62
N LEU A 78 -2.99 -2.92 3.11
CA LEU A 78 -3.51 -1.83 3.94
C LEU A 78 -4.52 -2.34 4.96
N SER A 79 -5.48 -3.16 4.51
CA SER A 79 -6.45 -3.77 5.42
C SER A 79 -5.77 -4.67 6.45
N PHE A 80 -4.77 -5.47 6.06
CA PHE A 80 -4.03 -6.32 7.00
C PHE A 80 -3.29 -5.51 8.07
N LEU A 81 -2.80 -4.33 7.72
CA LEU A 81 -2.17 -3.38 8.65
C LEU A 81 -3.19 -2.64 9.53
N GLY A 82 -4.48 -2.94 9.41
CA GLY A 82 -5.55 -2.31 10.19
C GLY A 82 -6.00 -0.95 9.63
N VAL A 83 -5.62 -0.64 8.39
CA VAL A 83 -6.01 0.60 7.72
C VAL A 83 -7.28 0.34 6.93
N ASN A 84 -8.40 0.72 7.53
CA ASN A 84 -9.70 0.68 6.89
C ASN A 84 -9.84 1.87 5.93
N TYR A 85 -9.26 1.75 4.75
CA TYR A 85 -9.42 2.72 3.68
C TYR A 85 -10.71 2.40 2.91
N ILE A 86 -11.66 3.35 2.87
CA ILE A 86 -12.96 3.21 2.16
C ILE A 86 -12.82 3.68 0.70
N HIS A 87 -11.60 3.77 0.17
CA HIS A 87 -11.36 4.19 -1.21
C HIS A 87 -10.47 3.18 -1.93
N GLN A 88 -10.81 2.91 -3.19
CA GLN A 88 -9.97 2.11 -4.07
C GLN A 88 -8.59 2.78 -4.19
N PRO A 89 -7.48 2.02 -4.05
CA PRO A 89 -6.15 2.56 -4.30
C PRO A 89 -6.09 3.16 -5.70
N PRO A 90 -5.76 4.46 -5.84
CA PRO A 90 -5.75 5.10 -7.14
C PRO A 90 -4.60 4.57 -7.99
N TYR A 91 -4.68 4.85 -9.29
CA TYR A 91 -3.63 4.51 -10.22
C TYR A 91 -2.27 5.06 -9.77
N ALA A 92 -1.23 4.24 -9.92
CA ALA A 92 0.13 4.53 -9.46
C ALA A 92 0.25 4.79 -7.94
N SER A 93 -0.65 4.25 -7.13
CA SER A 93 -0.46 4.25 -5.68
C SER A 93 0.66 3.30 -5.24
N ALA A 94 1.22 3.57 -4.07
CA ALA A 94 2.36 2.84 -3.54
C ALA A 94 2.30 2.78 -2.01
N LEU A 95 2.77 1.67 -1.45
CA LEU A 95 3.09 1.56 -0.03
C LEU A 95 4.61 1.52 0.11
N LEU A 96 5.14 2.43 0.91
CA LEU A 96 6.57 2.52 1.20
C LEU A 96 6.82 2.04 2.62
N LEU A 97 7.78 1.13 2.80
CA LEU A 97 8.20 0.67 4.11
C LEU A 97 9.70 0.90 4.29
N ASP A 98 10.05 1.79 5.22
CA ASP A 98 11.42 2.20 5.47
C ASP A 98 11.89 1.69 6.82
N LEU A 99 13.06 1.05 6.85
CA LEU A 99 13.63 0.45 8.05
C LEU A 99 14.79 1.30 8.56
N TYR A 100 14.66 1.78 9.80
CA TYR A 100 15.64 2.62 10.47
C TYR A 100 16.35 1.85 11.55
N HIS A 101 17.67 2.04 11.65
CA HIS A 101 18.47 1.56 12.77
C HIS A 101 18.64 2.68 13.79
N LEU A 102 18.18 2.44 15.02
CA LEU A 102 18.26 3.39 16.12
C LEU A 102 19.55 3.10 16.89
N ALA A 103 20.52 4.00 16.76
CA ALA A 103 21.85 3.83 17.34
C ALA A 103 21.84 3.83 18.89
N ASP A 104 20.88 4.53 19.48
CA ASP A 104 20.83 4.78 20.93
C ASP A 104 20.55 3.50 21.74
N ASP A 105 19.76 2.58 21.21
CA ASP A 105 19.36 1.32 21.87
C ASP A 105 19.61 0.07 21.02
N ASN A 106 20.30 0.21 19.88
CA ASN A 106 20.52 -0.85 18.89
C ASN A 106 19.21 -1.53 18.43
N SER A 107 18.12 -0.77 18.40
CA SER A 107 16.81 -1.23 17.94
C SER A 107 16.54 -0.81 16.50
N TYR A 108 15.40 -1.26 15.96
CA TYR A 108 14.97 -0.92 14.61
C TYR A 108 13.54 -0.37 14.63
N ALA A 109 13.30 0.67 13.84
CA ALA A 109 11.98 1.23 13.60
C ALA A 109 11.57 1.04 12.14
N LEU A 110 10.27 0.89 11.90
CA LEU A 110 9.69 0.81 10.56
C LEU A 110 8.87 2.06 10.33
N LYS A 111 8.96 2.72 9.18
CA LYS A 111 8.01 3.76 8.77
C LYS A 111 7.21 3.22 7.61
N VAL A 112 5.90 3.44 7.64
CA VAL A 112 5.00 3.02 6.56
C VAL A 112 4.32 4.26 6.00
N GLU A 113 4.47 4.48 4.70
CA GLU A 113 3.88 5.62 3.99
C GLU A 113 3.03 5.15 2.83
N TYR A 114 1.87 5.77 2.65
CA TYR A 114 0.98 5.47 1.53
C TYR A 114 0.97 6.66 0.55
N LEU A 115 1.34 6.40 -0.69
CA LEU A 115 1.25 7.34 -1.80
C LEU A 115 -0.05 7.08 -2.54
N ASN A 116 -0.94 8.08 -2.54
CA ASN A 116 -2.27 8.00 -3.14
C ASN A 116 -2.39 8.83 -4.43
N SER A 117 -1.28 9.24 -5.04
CA SER A 117 -1.30 10.07 -6.25
C SER A 117 0.01 9.96 -7.02
N THR A 118 -0.09 10.16 -8.33
CA THR A 118 1.06 10.34 -9.22
C THR A 118 1.77 11.69 -8.98
N ASP A 119 1.09 12.66 -8.37
CA ASP A 119 1.69 13.93 -7.96
C ASP A 119 2.45 13.70 -6.65
N SER A 120 3.78 13.60 -6.77
CA SER A 120 4.75 13.28 -5.70
C SER A 120 4.84 14.30 -4.56
N ARG A 121 3.84 15.18 -4.40
CA ARG A 121 3.82 16.33 -3.48
C ARG A 121 2.86 16.14 -2.30
N THR A 122 2.00 15.13 -2.32
CA THR A 122 1.00 14.90 -1.27
C THR A 122 1.13 13.48 -0.73
N THR A 123 2.12 13.25 0.12
CA THR A 123 2.21 12.02 0.92
C THR A 123 1.31 12.18 2.14
N GLN A 124 0.33 11.30 2.33
CA GLN A 124 -0.43 11.27 3.59
C GLN A 124 0.30 10.32 4.54
N PRO A 125 0.90 10.83 5.64
CA PRO A 125 1.45 9.94 6.66
C PRO A 125 0.30 9.10 7.20
N MET A 126 0.47 7.78 7.13
CA MET A 126 -0.53 6.85 7.61
C MET A 126 -0.23 6.58 9.08
N GLU A 127 -1.04 7.12 9.97
CA GLU A 127 -1.01 6.80 11.40
C GLU A 127 -1.48 5.35 11.57
N LEU A 128 -0.54 4.42 11.43
CA LEU A 128 -0.77 3.05 11.86
C LEU A 128 -0.95 3.06 13.38
N PRO A 129 -1.89 2.28 13.94
CA PRO A 129 -2.15 2.25 15.38
C PRO A 129 -0.94 1.82 16.23
N ARG A 130 0.21 1.51 15.61
CA ARG A 130 1.44 1.18 16.31
C ARG A 130 2.69 1.22 15.43
N VAL A 131 3.21 2.40 15.07
CA VAL A 131 4.63 2.49 14.67
C VAL A 131 5.27 3.84 15.03
N LEU A 132 6.46 3.78 15.65
CA LEU A 132 7.27 4.94 16.08
C LEU A 132 8.13 5.47 14.92
N LEU A 133 8.21 6.81 14.78
CA LEU A 133 8.94 7.54 13.74
C LEU A 133 10.36 7.93 14.23
N ALA A 134 11.42 7.65 13.43
CA ALA A 134 12.75 8.28 13.53
C ALA A 134 13.59 8.07 12.25
N LEU A 135 14.72 8.78 12.12
CA LEU A 135 15.36 9.26 10.87
C LEU A 135 16.25 8.26 10.07
N SER A 136 16.10 8.37 8.73
CA SER A 136 16.83 7.86 7.53
C SER A 136 17.49 6.45 7.48
N TYR A 137 16.86 5.47 6.80
CA TYR A 137 17.28 4.80 5.55
C TYR A 137 16.06 4.10 4.90
N THR A 138 15.81 4.36 3.61
CA THR A 138 14.61 3.91 2.86
C THR A 138 14.83 2.55 2.17
N ILE A 139 13.74 1.81 1.89
CA ILE A 139 13.48 0.97 0.68
C ILE A 139 12.63 -0.28 1.03
N ILE A 140 11.32 -0.15 0.86
CA ILE A 140 10.44 -1.12 0.21
C ILE A 140 9.43 -0.28 -0.57
N CYS A 141 9.38 -0.40 -1.89
CA CYS A 141 8.46 0.36 -2.73
C CYS A 141 7.49 -0.60 -3.41
N PHE A 142 6.19 -0.41 -3.22
CA PHE A 142 5.19 -0.99 -4.11
C PHE A 142 4.99 -0.06 -5.30
N LEU A 143 5.34 -0.49 -6.50
CA LEU A 143 4.98 0.24 -7.73
C LEU A 143 3.76 -0.46 -8.32
N ILE A 144 2.59 0.17 -8.22
CA ILE A 144 1.43 -0.20 -9.04
C ILE A 144 1.68 0.38 -10.43
N PHE A 145 1.86 -0.49 -11.42
CA PHE A 145 1.77 -0.12 -12.83
C PHE A 145 1.20 -1.28 -13.65
N PHE A 146 0.38 -0.91 -14.65
CA PHE A 146 -0.34 -1.69 -15.68
C PHE A 146 -1.78 -2.12 -15.36
N ASP A 147 -2.71 -1.21 -15.65
CA ASP A 147 -3.86 -1.55 -16.50
C ASP A 147 -3.50 -1.14 -17.94
N LEU A 148 -3.35 -2.12 -18.82
CA LEU A 148 -3.51 -2.00 -20.27
C LEU A 148 -4.73 -2.83 -20.66
#